data_AF-A0A2J6X5S6-F1
#
_entry.id   AF-A0A2J6X5S6-F1
#
_cell.length_a   1.000
_cell.length_b   1.000
_cell.length_c   1.000
_cell.angle_alpha   90.00
_cell.angle_beta   90.00
_cell.angle_gamma   90.00
#
_symmetry.space_group_name_H-M   'P 1'
#
loop_
_entity.id
_entity.type
_entity.pdbx_description
1 polymer ?
#
loop_
_entity_poly.entity_id
_entity_poly.type
_entity_poly.pdbx_seq_one_letter_code
_entity_poly.pdbx_strand_id
1 'polypeptide(L)'
;GSTLTITAPGVTVQGLSFQRSGLKPIDAAILVRAAAVMISGNRFERFVRGVVVDNGANVMVTNNTFIGALDDMPREHSIGVALLNAPSVRVELNTILAVQIGIAIDNAPRGVVRGNVVSRSETGIVSPLIAGAATILGVTATFFSAALCLPSASDVLIDRNTLTENVTGIKLAGSARVTVQGNLIEGQRGDGLLVHNSAGLIVQDNRFERNARAITVGGSGALTAQRNRFANHETLLALLTGDAAVTLRGNDIVHYRVLLASEPQAPVVVWAGNYWQRGWPADWWLGMQLWRHDRNRDGFADQPLMFDGVIDQYPALRPNIGVQPASMPATNPALWLVALVAGGLLAGVLIRQRKG
;
A
#
# COMPACT_ATOMS: atom_id res chain seq x y z
N GLY A 1 -22.09 -27.91 -8.30
CA GLY A 1 -21.81 -28.41 -6.95
C GLY A 1 -20.32 -28.39 -6.74
N SER A 2 -19.86 -28.18 -5.50
CA SER A 2 -18.42 -28.20 -5.20
C SER A 2 -17.83 -29.61 -5.37
N THR A 3 -16.59 -29.71 -5.84
CA THR A 3 -15.94 -31.01 -6.13
C THR A 3 -15.65 -31.79 -4.85
N LEU A 4 -15.10 -31.12 -3.82
CA LEU A 4 -14.85 -31.69 -2.51
C LEU A 4 -15.43 -30.76 -1.43
N THR A 5 -16.21 -31.32 -0.51
CA THR A 5 -16.70 -30.58 0.67
C THR A 5 -16.16 -31.22 1.94
N ILE A 6 -15.50 -30.43 2.78
CA ILE A 6 -14.88 -30.86 4.03
C ILE A 6 -15.72 -30.34 5.18
N THR A 7 -16.35 -31.26 5.92
CA THR A 7 -17.19 -30.95 7.09
C THR A 7 -16.61 -31.49 8.41
N ALA A 8 -15.60 -32.35 8.36
CA ALA A 8 -14.90 -32.88 9.53
C ALA A 8 -13.63 -32.06 9.83
N PRO A 9 -13.29 -31.84 11.11
CA PRO A 9 -12.07 -31.14 11.49
C PRO A 9 -10.82 -32.02 11.29
N GLY A 10 -9.64 -31.39 11.23
CA GLY A 10 -8.36 -32.13 11.17
C GLY A 10 -8.06 -32.79 9.82
N VAL A 11 -8.83 -32.45 8.79
CA VAL A 11 -8.67 -33.04 7.45
C VAL A 11 -7.47 -32.44 6.73
N THR A 12 -6.68 -33.29 6.09
CA THR A 12 -5.61 -32.88 5.18
C THR A 12 -5.95 -33.29 3.75
N VAL A 13 -5.84 -32.35 2.81
CA VAL A 13 -5.95 -32.58 1.37
C VAL A 13 -4.63 -32.20 0.74
N GLN A 14 -3.92 -33.18 0.18
CA GLN A 14 -2.56 -32.97 -0.31
C GLN A 14 -2.25 -33.72 -1.61
N GLY A 15 -1.50 -33.06 -2.49
CA GLY A 15 -0.95 -33.67 -3.71
C GLY A 15 -2.00 -34.03 -4.77
N LEU A 16 -3.19 -33.42 -4.71
CA LEU A 16 -4.29 -33.71 -5.64
C LEU A 16 -4.35 -32.69 -6.78
N SER A 17 -5.00 -33.09 -7.87
CA SER A 17 -5.30 -32.23 -9.01
C SER A 17 -6.82 -32.05 -9.15
N PHE A 18 -7.27 -30.81 -9.20
CA PHE A 18 -8.67 -30.42 -9.43
C PHE A 18 -8.76 -29.70 -10.77
N GLN A 19 -9.63 -30.18 -11.66
CA GLN A 19 -9.79 -29.61 -12.99
C GLN A 19 -11.25 -29.37 -13.31
N ARG A 20 -11.55 -28.25 -13.99
CA ARG A 20 -12.91 -27.94 -14.48
C ARG A 20 -13.94 -27.96 -13.35
N SER A 21 -13.58 -27.36 -12.21
CA SER A 21 -14.38 -27.39 -10.98
C SER A 21 -15.37 -26.22 -10.92
N GLY A 22 -16.63 -26.56 -10.66
CA GLY A 22 -17.72 -25.61 -10.47
C GLY A 22 -18.42 -25.21 -11.78
N LEU A 23 -19.74 -25.03 -11.69
CA LEU A 23 -20.59 -24.55 -12.79
C LEU A 23 -21.32 -23.26 -12.41
N LYS A 24 -21.69 -23.14 -11.14
CA LYS A 24 -22.35 -21.94 -10.58
C LYS A 24 -21.33 -21.05 -9.89
N PRO A 25 -21.56 -19.72 -9.80
CA PRO A 25 -20.68 -18.79 -9.11
C PRO A 25 -20.31 -19.18 -7.67
N ILE A 26 -21.18 -19.94 -6.98
CA ILE A 26 -20.96 -20.38 -5.59
C ILE A 26 -20.12 -21.66 -5.45
N ASP A 27 -19.96 -22.43 -6.54
CA ASP A 27 -19.26 -23.71 -6.51
C ASP A 27 -17.75 -23.53 -6.32
N ALA A 28 -17.13 -24.48 -5.60
CA ALA A 28 -15.69 -24.51 -5.36
C ALA A 28 -15.07 -25.85 -5.73
N ALA A 29 -13.77 -25.89 -6.06
CA ALA A 29 -13.04 -27.14 -6.13
C ALA A 29 -12.95 -27.78 -4.73
N ILE A 30 -12.58 -26.99 -3.72
CA ILE A 30 -12.67 -27.40 -2.32
C ILE A 30 -13.49 -26.38 -1.53
N LEU A 31 -14.56 -26.84 -0.90
CA LEU A 31 -15.33 -26.09 0.09
C LEU A 31 -15.02 -26.61 1.48
N VAL A 32 -14.50 -25.75 2.35
CA VAL A 32 -14.14 -26.06 3.73
C VAL A 32 -15.16 -25.44 4.68
N ARG A 33 -15.80 -26.28 5.51
CA ARG A 33 -16.74 -25.89 6.57
C ARG A 33 -16.37 -26.49 7.92
N ALA A 34 -15.08 -26.69 8.13
CA ALA A 34 -14.53 -27.34 9.31
C ALA A 34 -13.26 -26.63 9.80
N ALA A 35 -12.89 -26.91 11.04
CA ALA A 35 -11.70 -26.34 11.67
C ALA A 35 -10.45 -27.20 11.46
N ALA A 36 -9.27 -26.59 11.58
CA ALA A 36 -7.98 -27.27 11.53
C ALA A 36 -7.78 -28.11 10.26
N VAL A 37 -8.17 -27.55 9.11
CA VAL A 37 -8.02 -28.19 7.80
C VAL A 37 -6.74 -27.72 7.13
N MET A 38 -5.99 -28.65 6.54
CA MET A 38 -4.80 -28.35 5.76
C MET A 38 -5.03 -28.70 4.29
N ILE A 39 -4.84 -27.72 3.40
CA ILE A 39 -4.88 -27.88 1.94
C ILE A 39 -3.49 -27.55 1.43
N SER A 40 -2.72 -28.56 1.05
CA SER A 40 -1.30 -28.40 0.74
C SER A 40 -0.86 -29.02 -0.57
N GLY A 41 -0.02 -28.35 -1.37
CA GLY A 41 0.61 -29.00 -2.52
C GLY A 41 -0.35 -29.48 -3.61
N ASN A 42 -1.56 -28.90 -3.69
CA ASN A 42 -2.55 -29.27 -4.69
C ASN A 42 -2.47 -28.36 -5.92
N ARG A 43 -3.00 -28.85 -7.04
CA ARG A 43 -3.06 -28.13 -8.32
C ARG A 43 -4.51 -27.94 -8.73
N PHE A 44 -4.88 -26.71 -9.07
CA PHE A 44 -6.23 -26.34 -9.49
C PHE A 44 -6.16 -25.72 -10.88
N GLU A 45 -6.94 -26.23 -11.83
CA GLU A 45 -7.00 -25.71 -13.20
C GLU A 45 -8.45 -25.50 -13.65
N ARG A 46 -8.72 -24.33 -14.26
CA ARG A 46 -10.03 -24.00 -14.83
C ARG A 46 -11.16 -24.21 -13.81
N PHE A 47 -11.25 -23.34 -12.81
CA PHE A 47 -12.24 -23.42 -11.74
C PHE A 47 -13.02 -22.11 -11.62
N VAL A 48 -14.22 -22.19 -11.03
CA VAL A 48 -14.96 -21.00 -10.58
C VAL A 48 -14.39 -20.49 -9.26
N ARG A 49 -14.27 -21.34 -8.23
CA ARG A 49 -13.52 -21.02 -7.01
C ARG A 49 -12.57 -22.16 -6.70
N GLY A 50 -11.31 -21.85 -6.38
CA GLY A 50 -10.31 -22.86 -6.04
C GLY A 50 -10.60 -23.44 -4.67
N VAL A 51 -10.22 -22.70 -3.62
CA VAL A 51 -10.53 -23.04 -2.24
C VAL A 51 -11.47 -21.99 -1.65
N VAL A 52 -12.57 -22.43 -1.06
CA VAL A 52 -13.46 -21.59 -0.27
C VAL A 52 -13.44 -22.08 1.17
N VAL A 53 -13.05 -21.21 2.10
CA VAL A 53 -13.18 -21.44 3.54
C VAL A 53 -14.41 -20.69 4.02
N ASP A 54 -15.46 -21.42 4.37
CA ASP A 54 -16.76 -20.90 4.78
C ASP A 54 -17.00 -21.30 6.25
N ASN A 55 -16.86 -20.34 7.16
CA ASN A 55 -16.94 -20.55 8.62
C ASN A 55 -15.91 -21.57 9.16
N GLY A 56 -14.78 -21.74 8.47
CA GLY A 56 -13.67 -22.61 8.90
C GLY A 56 -12.60 -21.86 9.70
N ALA A 57 -12.24 -22.37 10.88
CA ALA A 57 -11.22 -21.79 11.75
C ALA A 57 -9.88 -22.55 11.65
N ASN A 58 -8.75 -21.86 11.82
CA ASN A 58 -7.41 -22.47 11.81
C ASN A 58 -7.12 -23.29 10.54
N VAL A 59 -7.61 -22.83 9.39
CA VAL A 59 -7.38 -23.48 8.10
C VAL A 59 -6.02 -23.02 7.54
N MET A 60 -5.27 -23.93 6.93
CA MET A 60 -4.03 -23.62 6.23
C MET A 60 -4.15 -24.01 4.76
N VAL A 61 -4.05 -23.02 3.87
CA VAL A 61 -3.99 -23.20 2.42
C VAL A 61 -2.57 -22.86 2.00
N THR A 62 -1.74 -23.87 1.74
CA THR A 62 -0.30 -23.66 1.53
C THR A 62 0.30 -24.38 0.34
N ASN A 63 1.26 -23.74 -0.34
CA ASN A 63 2.03 -24.36 -1.42
C ASN A 63 1.14 -24.97 -2.54
N ASN A 64 -0.04 -24.39 -2.78
CA ASN A 64 -0.92 -24.82 -3.86
C ASN A 64 -0.71 -23.97 -5.11
N THR A 65 -1.04 -24.53 -6.26
CA THR A 65 -0.99 -23.83 -7.55
C THR A 65 -2.40 -23.69 -8.10
N PHE A 66 -2.85 -22.45 -8.32
CA PHE A 66 -4.15 -22.10 -8.86
C PHE A 66 -3.98 -21.44 -10.23
N ILE A 67 -4.49 -22.09 -11.28
CA ILE A 67 -4.42 -21.60 -12.66
C ILE A 67 -5.86 -21.45 -13.17
N GLY A 68 -6.30 -20.21 -13.39
CA GLY A 68 -7.59 -19.94 -14.02
C GLY A 68 -7.56 -20.17 -15.53
N ALA A 69 -8.31 -19.38 -16.29
CA ALA A 69 -8.38 -19.51 -17.75
C ALA A 69 -7.34 -18.58 -18.41
N LEU A 70 -6.37 -19.15 -19.11
CA LEU A 70 -5.34 -18.39 -19.83
C LEU A 70 -5.85 -17.84 -21.17
N ASP A 71 -6.87 -18.49 -21.75
CA ASP A 71 -7.25 -18.30 -23.15
C ASP A 71 -8.32 -17.22 -23.37
N ASP A 72 -8.93 -16.68 -22.30
CA ASP A 72 -9.95 -15.63 -22.33
C ASP A 72 -9.87 -14.80 -21.03
N MET A 73 -9.10 -13.70 -21.03
CA MET A 73 -9.01 -12.78 -19.90
C MET A 73 -10.10 -11.69 -19.96
N PRO A 74 -11.02 -11.59 -18.97
CA PRO A 74 -11.56 -12.66 -18.13
C PRO A 74 -13.07 -12.88 -18.39
N ARG A 75 -13.51 -14.12 -18.63
CA ARG A 75 -14.90 -14.51 -18.38
C ARG A 75 -15.08 -14.80 -16.88
N GLU A 76 -15.75 -13.85 -16.24
CA GLU A 76 -16.56 -13.84 -14.99
C GLU A 76 -16.26 -14.85 -13.85
N HIS A 77 -15.93 -14.29 -12.68
CA HIS A 77 -16.05 -14.83 -11.31
C HIS A 77 -15.01 -15.83 -10.79
N SER A 78 -13.84 -16.00 -11.45
CA SER A 78 -12.82 -16.91 -10.91
C SER A 78 -12.11 -16.36 -9.66
N ILE A 79 -12.18 -17.10 -8.55
CA ILE A 79 -11.49 -16.75 -7.28
C ILE A 79 -10.52 -17.87 -6.90
N GLY A 80 -9.24 -17.54 -6.72
CA GLY A 80 -8.24 -18.53 -6.29
C GLY A 80 -8.54 -19.09 -4.90
N VAL A 81 -8.48 -18.21 -3.89
CA VAL A 81 -8.84 -18.53 -2.50
C VAL A 81 -9.85 -17.52 -1.98
N ALA A 82 -10.98 -17.99 -1.45
CA ALA A 82 -11.98 -17.17 -0.79
C ALA A 82 -12.08 -17.54 0.69
N LEU A 83 -12.00 -16.53 1.55
CA LEU A 83 -12.11 -16.66 3.00
C LEU A 83 -13.38 -15.96 3.44
N LEU A 84 -14.35 -16.70 3.96
CA LEU A 84 -15.67 -16.21 4.37
C LEU A 84 -15.86 -16.57 5.85
N ASN A 85 -15.80 -15.57 6.73
CA ASN A 85 -15.88 -15.77 8.19
C ASN A 85 -14.86 -16.82 8.69
N ALA A 86 -13.59 -16.65 8.30
CA ALA A 86 -12.54 -17.66 8.47
C ALA A 86 -11.44 -17.18 9.43
N PRO A 87 -11.64 -17.29 10.77
CA PRO A 87 -10.67 -16.79 11.74
C PRO A 87 -9.38 -17.62 11.76
N SER A 88 -8.25 -16.95 11.98
CA SER A 88 -6.93 -17.57 12.15
C SER A 88 -6.51 -18.46 10.96
N VAL A 89 -6.96 -18.11 9.76
CA VAL A 89 -6.58 -18.78 8.51
C VAL A 89 -5.20 -18.34 8.04
N ARG A 90 -4.45 -19.26 7.45
CA ARG A 90 -3.15 -19.01 6.83
C ARG A 90 -3.21 -19.35 5.35
N VAL A 91 -2.96 -18.36 4.49
CA VAL A 91 -2.83 -18.55 3.04
C VAL A 91 -1.38 -18.26 2.68
N GLU A 92 -0.57 -19.30 2.50
CA GLU A 92 0.89 -19.16 2.47
C GLU A 92 1.54 -19.85 1.28
N LEU A 93 2.50 -19.20 0.62
CA LEU A 93 3.32 -19.80 -0.43
C LEU A 93 2.52 -20.36 -1.62
N ASN A 94 1.32 -19.86 -1.88
CA ASN A 94 0.53 -20.30 -3.03
C ASN A 94 0.93 -19.50 -4.28
N THR A 95 0.85 -20.15 -5.44
CA THR A 95 0.98 -19.50 -6.75
C THR A 95 -0.40 -19.41 -7.38
N ILE A 96 -0.85 -18.19 -7.69
CA ILE A 96 -2.18 -17.91 -8.25
C ILE A 96 -2.02 -17.12 -9.55
N LEU A 97 -2.55 -17.66 -10.64
CA LEU A 97 -2.33 -17.15 -12.00
C LEU A 97 -3.64 -17.11 -12.78
N ALA A 98 -3.86 -16.03 -13.54
CA ALA A 98 -4.95 -15.93 -14.52
C ALA A 98 -6.35 -16.12 -13.92
N VAL A 99 -6.60 -15.49 -12.78
CA VAL A 99 -7.91 -15.47 -12.11
C VAL A 99 -8.49 -14.05 -12.08
N GLN A 100 -9.76 -13.91 -11.75
CA GLN A 100 -10.33 -12.59 -11.53
C GLN A 100 -9.81 -12.01 -10.20
N ILE A 101 -9.97 -12.77 -9.12
CA ILE A 101 -9.52 -12.40 -7.79
C ILE A 101 -8.55 -13.47 -7.29
N GLY A 102 -7.32 -13.07 -6.95
CA GLY A 102 -6.34 -13.98 -6.37
C GLY A 102 -6.81 -14.53 -5.03
N ILE A 103 -6.88 -13.64 -4.04
CA ILE A 103 -7.33 -13.96 -2.67
C ILE A 103 -8.44 -12.97 -2.28
N ALA A 104 -9.63 -13.50 -2.01
CA ALA A 104 -10.76 -12.75 -1.48
C ALA A 104 -10.86 -12.98 0.03
N ILE A 105 -10.84 -11.90 0.80
CA ILE A 105 -10.92 -11.95 2.26
C ILE A 105 -12.20 -11.24 2.71
N ASP A 106 -13.18 -12.00 3.17
CA ASP A 106 -14.39 -11.49 3.79
C ASP A 106 -14.42 -11.98 5.24
N ASN A 107 -14.03 -11.09 6.16
CA ASN A 107 -13.94 -11.35 7.60
C ASN A 107 -13.05 -12.56 7.97
N ALA A 108 -11.74 -12.35 7.98
CA ALA A 108 -10.76 -13.35 8.42
C ALA A 108 -9.83 -12.80 9.52
N PRO A 109 -10.33 -12.55 10.74
CA PRO A 109 -9.54 -11.96 11.80
C PRO A 109 -8.37 -12.88 12.17
N ARG A 110 -7.21 -12.28 12.47
CA ARG A 110 -5.94 -12.98 12.73
C ARG A 110 -5.48 -13.83 11.53
N GLY A 111 -5.96 -13.50 10.34
CA GLY A 111 -5.53 -14.12 9.09
C GLY A 111 -4.12 -13.68 8.71
N VAL A 112 -3.36 -14.62 8.13
CA VAL A 112 -2.03 -14.37 7.59
C VAL A 112 -2.01 -14.75 6.12
N VAL A 113 -1.65 -13.79 5.27
CA VAL A 113 -1.41 -13.99 3.84
C VAL A 113 0.06 -13.76 3.59
N ARG A 114 0.84 -14.83 3.35
CA ARG A 114 2.30 -14.74 3.33
C ARG A 114 2.94 -15.43 2.14
N GLY A 115 3.88 -14.76 1.46
CA GLY A 115 4.74 -15.37 0.46
C GLY A 115 4.01 -15.88 -0.78
N ASN A 116 2.78 -15.39 -1.05
CA ASN A 116 2.01 -15.81 -2.20
C ASN A 116 2.47 -15.03 -3.45
N VAL A 117 2.47 -15.70 -4.59
CA VAL A 117 2.72 -15.08 -5.89
C VAL A 117 1.40 -15.03 -6.64
N VAL A 118 0.88 -13.82 -6.88
CA VAL A 118 -0.38 -13.61 -7.61
C VAL A 118 -0.06 -12.81 -8.87
N SER A 119 -0.47 -13.29 -10.05
CA SER A 119 -0.12 -12.60 -11.30
C SER A 119 -1.16 -12.75 -12.39
N ARG A 120 -1.12 -11.84 -13.37
CA ARG A 120 -1.99 -11.82 -14.56
C ARG A 120 -3.46 -11.98 -14.19
N SER A 121 -3.93 -11.21 -13.22
CA SER A 121 -5.27 -11.35 -12.65
C SER A 121 -5.87 -9.96 -12.50
N GLU A 122 -7.20 -9.82 -12.36
CA GLU A 122 -7.83 -8.48 -12.31
C GLU A 122 -7.53 -7.76 -10.98
N THR A 123 -7.70 -8.47 -9.86
CA THR A 123 -7.37 -7.99 -8.50
C THR A 123 -6.55 -9.03 -7.75
N GLY A 124 -5.47 -8.60 -7.07
CA GLY A 124 -4.53 -9.50 -6.41
C GLY A 124 -5.11 -10.04 -5.11
N ILE A 125 -5.24 -9.15 -4.13
CA ILE A 125 -5.93 -9.40 -2.87
C ILE A 125 -7.00 -8.34 -2.72
N VAL A 126 -8.25 -8.79 -2.52
CA VAL A 126 -9.37 -7.92 -2.19
C VAL A 126 -9.90 -8.29 -0.81
N SER A 127 -10.19 -7.26 -0.02
CA SER A 127 -10.75 -7.49 1.31
C SER A 127 -11.82 -6.45 1.64
N PRO A 128 -13.09 -6.66 1.26
CA PRO A 128 -14.16 -5.69 1.51
C PRO A 128 -14.45 -5.43 2.99
N LEU A 129 -14.02 -6.33 3.90
CA LEU A 129 -14.11 -6.09 5.34
C LEU A 129 -13.08 -6.94 6.12
N ILE A 130 -12.16 -6.28 6.82
CA ILE A 130 -11.32 -6.90 7.87
C ILE A 130 -11.64 -6.20 9.19
N ALA A 131 -12.35 -6.89 10.07
CA ALA A 131 -12.47 -6.50 11.47
C ALA A 131 -11.39 -7.24 12.28
N GLY A 132 -10.31 -6.54 12.59
CA GLY A 132 -9.24 -7.04 13.47
C GLY A 132 -7.95 -7.44 12.77
N ALA A 133 -6.94 -7.76 13.58
CA ALA A 133 -5.56 -7.83 13.12
C ALA A 133 -5.35 -8.83 11.96
N ALA A 134 -4.71 -8.40 10.87
CA ALA A 134 -4.31 -9.27 9.76
C ALA A 134 -2.93 -8.89 9.23
N THR A 135 -2.24 -9.83 8.60
CA THR A 135 -0.90 -9.59 8.03
C THR A 135 -0.83 -10.04 6.57
N ILE A 136 -0.42 -9.13 5.68
CA ILE A 136 -0.10 -9.40 4.27
C ILE A 136 1.40 -9.20 4.11
N LEU A 137 2.14 -10.29 3.90
CA LEU A 137 3.60 -10.30 3.95
C LEU A 137 4.22 -10.97 2.72
N GLY A 138 5.18 -10.34 2.05
CA GLY A 138 5.96 -11.02 1.01
C GLY A 138 5.15 -11.47 -0.20
N VAL A 139 4.03 -10.80 -0.49
CA VAL A 139 3.22 -11.05 -1.68
C VAL A 139 3.88 -10.38 -2.88
N THR A 140 4.04 -11.15 -3.96
CA THR A 140 4.42 -10.60 -5.27
C THR A 140 3.18 -10.47 -6.13
N ALA A 141 2.85 -9.25 -6.56
CA ALA A 141 1.66 -8.96 -7.34
C ALA A 141 1.96 -8.07 -8.55
N THR A 142 1.67 -8.59 -9.75
CA THR A 142 1.96 -7.94 -11.03
C THR A 142 0.79 -8.02 -12.03
N PHE A 143 0.58 -6.92 -12.77
CA PHE A 143 -0.46 -6.74 -13.80
C PHE A 143 -1.91 -6.71 -13.31
N PHE A 144 -2.15 -6.01 -12.19
CA PHE A 144 -3.49 -5.82 -11.61
C PHE A 144 -4.11 -4.46 -11.93
N SER A 145 -5.44 -4.37 -11.82
CA SER A 145 -6.12 -3.07 -11.66
C SER A 145 -5.84 -2.50 -10.26
N ALA A 146 -5.96 -3.34 -9.23
CA ALA A 146 -5.48 -3.06 -7.88
C ALA A 146 -4.78 -4.30 -7.31
N ALA A 147 -3.51 -4.19 -6.93
CA ALA A 147 -2.78 -5.33 -6.38
C ALA A 147 -3.29 -5.70 -4.98
N LEU A 148 -3.42 -4.70 -4.09
CA LEU A 148 -4.09 -4.83 -2.79
C LEU A 148 -5.24 -3.81 -2.71
N CYS A 149 -6.48 -4.27 -2.57
CA CYS A 149 -7.66 -3.43 -2.41
C CYS A 149 -8.34 -3.76 -1.08
N LEU A 150 -8.22 -2.88 -0.10
CA LEU A 150 -8.68 -3.10 1.27
C LEU A 150 -9.71 -2.03 1.67
N PRO A 151 -10.98 -2.15 1.25
CA PRO A 151 -12.08 -1.35 1.81
C PRO A 151 -12.31 -1.68 3.29
N SER A 152 -12.61 -0.67 4.09
CA SER A 152 -13.07 -0.80 5.48
C SER A 152 -12.21 -1.72 6.34
N ALA A 153 -10.91 -1.78 6.06
CA ALA A 153 -9.98 -2.65 6.76
C ALA A 153 -9.45 -1.97 8.01
N SER A 154 -9.33 -2.73 9.09
CA SER A 154 -8.78 -2.25 10.36
C SER A 154 -7.67 -3.14 10.87
N ASP A 155 -6.63 -2.53 11.47
CA ASP A 155 -5.54 -3.25 12.14
C ASP A 155 -4.72 -4.16 11.21
N VAL A 156 -4.46 -3.71 9.98
CA VAL A 156 -3.74 -4.52 8.98
C VAL A 156 -2.26 -4.11 8.90
N LEU A 157 -1.38 -5.10 8.90
CA LEU A 157 0.04 -4.95 8.57
C LEU A 157 0.30 -5.43 7.14
N ILE A 158 0.78 -4.53 6.28
CA ILE A 158 1.24 -4.81 4.92
C ILE A 158 2.77 -4.67 4.92
N ASP A 159 3.48 -5.80 4.98
CA ASP A 159 4.93 -5.85 5.21
C ASP A 159 5.67 -6.52 4.04
N ARG A 160 6.81 -5.99 3.61
CA ARG A 160 7.73 -6.61 2.62
C ARG A 160 7.09 -7.19 1.35
N ASN A 161 6.03 -6.57 0.83
CA ASN A 161 5.40 -6.98 -0.43
C ASN A 161 6.11 -6.35 -1.63
N THR A 162 6.08 -7.03 -2.77
CA THR A 162 6.60 -6.55 -4.06
C THR A 162 5.43 -6.35 -5.02
N LEU A 163 5.03 -5.11 -5.25
CA LEU A 163 3.91 -4.74 -6.09
C LEU A 163 4.44 -4.01 -7.32
N THR A 164 4.34 -4.63 -8.49
CA THR A 164 4.98 -4.13 -9.72
C THR A 164 3.99 -4.04 -10.88
N GLU A 165 4.10 -3.00 -11.71
CA GLU A 165 3.37 -2.90 -12.99
C GLU A 165 1.84 -3.05 -12.90
N ASN A 166 1.21 -2.57 -11.81
CA ASN A 166 -0.25 -2.54 -11.68
C ASN A 166 -0.79 -1.14 -11.99
N VAL A 167 -2.11 -0.98 -12.12
CA VAL A 167 -2.72 0.35 -12.18
C VAL A 167 -2.63 1.01 -10.80
N THR A 168 -3.08 0.31 -9.76
CA THR A 168 -2.90 0.74 -8.36
C THR A 168 -2.15 -0.34 -7.57
N GLY A 169 -1.11 0.05 -6.83
CA GLY A 169 -0.39 -0.85 -5.93
C GLY A 169 -1.25 -1.20 -4.72
N ILE A 170 -1.50 -0.22 -3.85
CA ILE A 170 -2.32 -0.39 -2.64
C ILE A 170 -3.45 0.62 -2.66
N LYS A 171 -4.69 0.15 -2.46
CA LYS A 171 -5.88 0.99 -2.30
C LYS A 171 -6.51 0.77 -0.93
N LEU A 172 -6.60 1.85 -0.16
CA LEU A 172 -7.25 1.92 1.15
C LEU A 172 -8.45 2.88 1.07
N ALA A 173 -9.63 2.40 1.45
CA ALA A 173 -10.85 3.20 1.46
C ALA A 173 -11.61 2.94 2.76
N GLY A 174 -11.94 3.98 3.54
CA GLY A 174 -12.66 3.76 4.82
C GLY A 174 -11.86 2.98 5.87
N SER A 175 -10.53 2.91 5.74
CA SER A 175 -9.68 2.02 6.54
C SER A 175 -9.06 2.71 7.75
N ALA A 176 -8.71 1.95 8.78
CA ALA A 176 -8.14 2.49 10.00
C ALA A 176 -6.97 1.66 10.53
N ARG A 177 -5.95 2.31 11.10
CA ARG A 177 -4.83 1.63 11.78
C ARG A 177 -4.12 0.62 10.87
N VAL A 178 -3.85 1.00 9.62
CA VAL A 178 -3.09 0.18 8.67
C VAL A 178 -1.63 0.64 8.67
N THR A 179 -0.71 -0.31 8.82
CA THR A 179 0.73 -0.09 8.71
C THR A 179 1.22 -0.68 7.39
N VAL A 180 1.78 0.17 6.53
CA VAL A 180 2.41 -0.21 5.27
C VAL A 180 3.92 -0.05 5.45
N GLN A 181 4.67 -1.15 5.51
CA GLN A 181 6.11 -1.07 5.76
C GLN A 181 6.98 -2.02 4.95
N GLY A 182 8.22 -1.61 4.66
CA GLY A 182 9.20 -2.47 4.00
C GLY A 182 8.83 -2.91 2.57
N ASN A 183 7.80 -2.33 1.95
CA ASN A 183 7.30 -2.76 0.65
C ASN A 183 8.08 -2.12 -0.51
N LEU A 184 8.20 -2.85 -1.62
CA LEU A 184 8.60 -2.33 -2.92
C LEU A 184 7.34 -2.10 -3.77
N ILE A 185 7.09 -0.84 -4.14
CA ILE A 185 5.93 -0.43 -4.94
C ILE A 185 6.46 0.30 -6.17
N GLU A 186 6.53 -0.40 -7.29
CA GLU A 186 7.29 0.04 -8.46
C GLU A 186 6.49 0.00 -9.77
N GLY A 187 6.62 1.03 -10.60
CA GLY A 187 6.08 1.01 -11.96
C GLY A 187 4.54 1.00 -12.03
N GLN A 188 3.85 1.49 -11.00
CA GLN A 188 2.40 1.58 -11.03
C GLN A 188 1.95 2.64 -12.06
N ARG A 189 1.02 2.26 -12.97
CA ARG A 189 0.51 3.14 -14.03
C ARG A 189 -0.38 4.27 -13.50
N GLY A 190 -0.96 4.09 -12.32
CA GLY A 190 -1.77 5.06 -11.60
C GLY A 190 -1.14 5.38 -10.25
N ASP A 191 -1.65 4.78 -9.18
CA ASP A 191 -1.24 5.08 -7.80
C ASP A 191 -0.33 4.00 -7.21
N GLY A 192 0.77 4.40 -6.58
CA GLY A 192 1.53 3.54 -5.69
C GLY A 192 0.69 3.16 -4.47
N LEU A 193 0.21 4.19 -3.75
CA LEU A 193 -0.72 4.08 -2.63
C LEU A 193 -1.86 5.09 -2.80
N LEU A 194 -3.08 4.60 -2.92
CA LEU A 194 -4.31 5.39 -2.94
C LEU A 194 -5.01 5.29 -1.60
N VAL A 195 -5.26 6.44 -0.96
CA VAL A 195 -5.91 6.56 0.34
C VAL A 195 -7.14 7.44 0.23
N HIS A 196 -8.28 6.93 0.72
CA HIS A 196 -9.52 7.69 0.77
C HIS A 196 -10.26 7.46 2.09
N ASN A 197 -10.66 8.53 2.77
CA ASN A 197 -11.43 8.47 4.04
C ASN A 197 -10.86 7.47 5.05
N SER A 198 -9.54 7.55 5.33
CA SER A 198 -8.83 6.53 6.12
C SER A 198 -7.92 7.17 7.16
N ALA A 199 -7.87 6.61 8.37
CA ALA A 199 -7.24 7.25 9.54
C ALA A 199 -6.23 6.36 10.28
N GLY A 200 -5.24 6.98 10.90
CA GLY A 200 -4.20 6.27 11.66
C GLY A 200 -3.31 5.40 10.75
N LEU A 201 -3.03 5.87 9.54
CA LEU A 201 -2.17 5.17 8.59
C LEU A 201 -0.70 5.51 8.84
N ILE A 202 0.13 4.47 8.91
CA ILE A 202 1.59 4.60 9.03
C ILE A 202 2.22 3.96 7.79
N VAL A 203 2.91 4.76 6.99
CA VAL A 203 3.64 4.32 5.79
C VAL A 203 5.12 4.49 6.08
N GLN A 204 5.86 3.41 6.31
CA GLN A 204 7.26 3.52 6.72
C GLN A 204 8.23 2.56 6.07
N ASP A 205 9.48 3.00 5.87
CA ASP A 205 10.55 2.12 5.39
C ASP A 205 10.21 1.44 4.04
N ASN A 206 9.35 2.05 3.22
CA ASN A 206 8.98 1.54 1.89
C ASN A 206 9.82 2.18 0.79
N ARG A 207 9.87 1.50 -0.37
CA ARG A 207 10.50 1.98 -1.59
C ARG A 207 9.43 2.14 -2.67
N PHE A 208 9.09 3.38 -2.97
CA PHE A 208 8.24 3.75 -4.09
C PHE A 208 9.14 4.17 -5.26
N GLU A 209 9.00 3.51 -6.41
CA GLU A 209 9.84 3.82 -7.58
C GLU A 209 9.03 3.87 -8.88
N ARG A 210 9.28 4.86 -9.74
CA ARG A 210 8.73 4.91 -11.11
C ARG A 210 7.21 4.78 -11.21
N ASN A 211 6.49 5.20 -10.18
CA ASN A 211 5.02 5.26 -10.19
C ASN A 211 4.53 6.57 -10.82
N ALA A 212 3.40 6.54 -11.52
CA ALA A 212 2.77 7.76 -12.03
C ALA A 212 2.41 8.71 -10.86
N ARG A 213 1.74 8.21 -9.83
CA ARG A 213 1.57 8.89 -8.54
C ARG A 213 2.13 8.03 -7.42
N ALA A 214 3.02 8.54 -6.57
CA ALA A 214 3.56 7.74 -5.48
C ALA A 214 2.51 7.51 -4.38
N ILE A 215 1.91 8.61 -3.89
CA ILE A 215 0.82 8.59 -2.93
C ILE A 215 -0.29 9.53 -3.42
N THR A 216 -1.53 9.06 -3.34
CA THR A 216 -2.73 9.90 -3.50
C THR A 216 -3.57 9.83 -2.24
N VAL A 217 -3.98 10.99 -1.74
CA VAL A 217 -4.84 11.12 -0.56
C VAL A 217 -6.06 11.96 -0.91
N GLY A 218 -7.24 11.51 -0.51
CA GLY A 218 -8.49 12.28 -0.63
C GLY A 218 -9.46 12.03 0.51
N GLY A 219 -10.41 12.95 0.68
CA GLY A 219 -11.37 12.90 1.77
C GLY A 219 -10.74 13.14 3.14
N SER A 220 -11.23 12.45 4.17
CA SER A 220 -10.83 12.68 5.56
C SER A 220 -9.85 11.64 6.11
N GLY A 221 -9.24 11.95 7.25
CA GLY A 221 -8.43 11.01 8.02
C GLY A 221 -7.00 11.48 8.27
N ALA A 222 -6.06 10.54 8.38
CA ALA A 222 -4.68 10.84 8.74
C ALA A 222 -3.68 9.81 8.20
N LEU A 223 -2.61 10.31 7.57
CA LEU A 223 -1.49 9.52 7.04
C LEU A 223 -0.15 10.12 7.49
N THR A 224 0.71 9.28 8.06
CA THR A 224 2.11 9.61 8.33
C THR A 224 3.02 8.73 7.48
N ALA A 225 3.77 9.36 6.57
CA ALA A 225 4.79 8.72 5.76
C ALA A 225 6.19 9.08 6.30
N GLN A 226 6.94 8.07 6.75
CA GLN A 226 8.26 8.26 7.34
C GLN A 226 9.32 7.27 6.86
N ARG A 227 10.58 7.71 6.69
CA ARG A 227 11.69 6.83 6.27
C ARG A 227 11.43 6.06 4.97
N ASN A 228 10.58 6.58 4.09
CA ASN A 228 10.35 5.99 2.78
C ASN A 228 11.30 6.57 1.75
N ARG A 229 11.60 5.79 0.71
CA ARG A 229 12.25 6.26 -0.51
C ARG A 229 11.18 6.53 -1.56
N PHE A 230 11.12 7.74 -2.07
CA PHE A 230 10.32 8.11 -3.23
C PHE A 230 11.25 8.46 -4.37
N ALA A 231 11.23 7.70 -5.45
CA ALA A 231 12.12 7.96 -6.57
C ALA A 231 11.50 7.85 -7.96
N ASN A 232 11.84 8.82 -8.81
CA ASN A 232 11.51 8.87 -10.23
C ASN A 232 10.00 8.82 -10.50
N HIS A 233 9.20 9.52 -9.72
CA HIS A 233 7.74 9.58 -9.89
C HIS A 233 7.32 10.68 -10.88
N GLU A 234 6.21 10.48 -11.59
CA GLU A 234 5.62 11.61 -12.32
C GLU A 234 5.04 12.64 -11.33
N THR A 235 4.32 12.18 -10.31
CA THR A 235 3.86 13.00 -9.19
C THR A 235 4.16 12.28 -7.87
N LEU A 236 4.81 12.96 -6.93
CA LEU A 236 5.11 12.36 -5.62
C LEU A 236 3.83 12.28 -4.77
N LEU A 237 3.19 13.42 -4.51
CA LEU A 237 1.96 13.48 -3.72
C LEU A 237 0.83 14.13 -4.53
N ALA A 238 -0.29 13.43 -4.67
CA ALA A 238 -1.53 13.99 -5.18
C ALA A 238 -2.56 14.12 -4.06
N LEU A 239 -3.10 15.31 -3.86
CA LEU A 239 -4.13 15.61 -2.88
C LEU A 239 -5.43 15.96 -3.58
N LEU A 240 -6.45 15.16 -3.31
CA LEU A 240 -7.82 15.43 -3.72
C LEU A 240 -8.52 16.25 -2.64
N THR A 241 -9.71 16.76 -2.95
CA THR A 241 -10.57 17.45 -1.99
C THR A 241 -10.73 16.68 -0.67
N GLY A 242 -10.60 17.39 0.46
CA GLY A 242 -10.75 16.79 1.78
C GLY A 242 -9.97 17.51 2.88
N ASP A 243 -10.03 16.96 4.10
CA ASP A 243 -9.42 17.51 5.32
C ASP A 243 -8.39 16.54 5.96
N ALA A 244 -7.97 15.51 5.22
CA ALA A 244 -7.01 14.52 5.72
C ALA A 244 -5.69 15.14 6.19
N ALA A 245 -5.25 14.84 7.41
CA ALA A 245 -3.95 15.25 7.91
C ALA A 245 -2.84 14.40 7.30
N VAL A 246 -1.94 15.01 6.52
CA VAL A 246 -0.83 14.29 5.86
C VAL A 246 0.51 14.80 6.38
N THR A 247 1.38 13.88 6.81
CA THR A 247 2.74 14.19 7.26
C THR A 247 3.76 13.37 6.48
N LEU A 248 4.72 14.04 5.84
CA LEU A 248 5.90 13.43 5.21
C LEU A 248 7.14 13.83 6.00
N ARG A 249 7.68 12.90 6.79
CA ARG A 249 8.81 13.15 7.67
C ARG A 249 9.98 12.19 7.46
N GLY A 250 11.20 12.69 7.28
CA GLY A 250 12.36 11.80 7.23
C GLY A 250 12.42 10.88 6.03
N ASN A 251 11.82 11.28 4.91
CA ASN A 251 11.83 10.47 3.68
C ASN A 251 13.00 10.88 2.79
N ASP A 252 13.40 9.98 1.90
CA ASP A 252 14.34 10.26 0.82
C ASP A 252 13.56 10.54 -0.46
N ILE A 253 13.54 11.81 -0.88
CA ILE A 253 12.83 12.28 -2.06
C ILE A 253 13.86 12.51 -3.18
N VAL A 254 13.88 11.59 -4.15
CA VAL A 254 14.94 11.50 -5.15
C VAL A 254 14.36 11.50 -6.55
N HIS A 255 14.44 12.65 -7.23
CA HIS A 255 13.86 12.89 -8.55
C HIS A 255 12.34 12.67 -8.62
N TYR A 256 11.64 13.67 -9.14
CA TYR A 256 10.23 13.64 -9.42
C TYR A 256 9.95 14.66 -10.52
N ARG A 257 8.84 14.51 -11.25
CA ARG A 257 8.40 15.53 -12.22
C ARG A 257 7.52 16.59 -11.54
N VAL A 258 6.61 16.19 -10.67
CA VAL A 258 5.73 17.06 -9.88
C VAL A 258 5.83 16.66 -8.40
N LEU A 259 6.18 17.60 -7.52
CA LEU A 259 6.27 17.33 -6.09
C LEU A 259 4.87 17.13 -5.48
N LEU A 260 4.01 18.11 -5.68
CA LEU A 260 2.68 18.17 -5.09
C LEU A 260 1.66 18.64 -6.13
N ALA A 261 0.67 17.80 -6.42
CA ALA A 261 -0.52 18.18 -7.17
C ALA A 261 -1.70 18.24 -6.19
N SER A 262 -2.38 19.37 -6.09
CA SER A 262 -3.44 19.58 -5.10
C SER A 262 -4.70 20.20 -5.72
N GLU A 263 -5.86 19.63 -5.42
CA GLU A 263 -7.15 20.23 -5.74
C GLU A 263 -7.46 21.46 -4.85
N PRO A 264 -8.39 22.36 -5.26
CA PRO A 264 -8.90 23.39 -4.37
C PRO A 264 -9.44 22.78 -3.08
N GLN A 265 -9.13 23.39 -1.92
CA GLN A 265 -9.51 22.87 -0.60
C GLN A 265 -8.85 21.53 -0.20
N ALA A 266 -7.76 21.13 -0.87
CA ALA A 266 -6.92 20.03 -0.39
C ALA A 266 -6.30 20.34 0.99
N PRO A 267 -6.01 19.30 1.80
CA PRO A 267 -5.42 19.50 3.10
C PRO A 267 -3.99 20.04 3.05
N VAL A 268 -3.57 20.68 4.14
CA VAL A 268 -2.17 21.08 4.33
C VAL A 268 -1.33 19.86 4.69
N VAL A 269 -0.14 19.79 4.11
CA VAL A 269 0.81 18.70 4.36
C VAL A 269 1.97 19.21 5.20
N VAL A 270 2.36 18.43 6.20
CA VAL A 270 3.54 18.70 7.03
C VAL A 270 4.76 18.02 6.44
N TRP A 271 5.82 18.79 6.19
CA TRP A 271 7.10 18.29 5.68
C TRP A 271 8.21 18.62 6.67
N ALA A 272 8.96 17.62 7.08
CA ALA A 272 10.06 17.80 8.02
C ALA A 272 11.14 16.73 7.85
N GLY A 273 12.41 17.08 7.88
CA GLY A 273 13.47 16.06 7.94
C GLY A 273 13.67 15.30 6.63
N ASN A 274 13.05 15.70 5.51
CA ASN A 274 13.21 14.94 4.28
C ASN A 274 14.56 15.27 3.62
N TYR A 275 15.17 14.27 3.01
CA TYR A 275 16.32 14.43 2.14
C TYR A 275 15.83 14.69 0.72
N TRP A 276 16.47 15.64 0.03
CA TRP A 276 16.04 16.13 -1.28
C TRP A 276 17.17 16.00 -2.30
N GLN A 277 16.90 15.28 -3.40
CA GLN A 277 17.82 15.16 -4.53
C GLN A 277 17.09 15.46 -5.84
N ARG A 278 17.50 16.54 -6.52
CA ARG A 278 16.88 17.04 -7.76
C ARG A 278 17.76 16.83 -9.00
N GLY A 279 19.08 16.69 -8.81
CA GLY A 279 20.06 16.60 -9.88
C GLY A 279 20.95 17.84 -9.96
N TRP A 280 22.08 17.69 -10.66
CA TRP A 280 23.03 18.78 -10.88
C TRP A 280 22.48 19.78 -11.91
N PRO A 281 22.66 21.11 -11.73
CA PRO A 281 23.42 21.79 -10.66
C PRO A 281 22.63 22.15 -9.40
N ALA A 282 21.32 21.89 -9.35
CA ALA A 282 20.47 22.28 -8.23
C ALA A 282 20.92 21.71 -6.88
N ASP A 283 21.42 20.47 -6.89
CA ASP A 283 21.93 19.80 -5.68
C ASP A 283 23.19 20.45 -5.10
N TRP A 284 24.02 21.06 -5.95
CA TRP A 284 25.24 21.75 -5.48
C TRP A 284 24.89 23.00 -4.67
N TRP A 285 23.98 23.82 -5.18
CA TRP A 285 23.50 25.02 -4.48
C TRP A 285 22.73 24.65 -3.21
N LEU A 286 21.90 23.61 -3.27
CA LEU A 286 21.17 23.12 -2.12
C LEU A 286 22.13 22.62 -1.03
N GLY A 287 23.16 21.85 -1.38
CA GLY A 287 24.18 21.40 -0.44
C GLY A 287 24.90 22.55 0.26
N MET A 288 25.25 23.63 -0.49
CA MET A 288 25.84 24.83 0.11
C MET A 288 24.91 25.54 1.10
N GLN A 289 23.61 25.62 0.79
CA GLN A 289 22.63 26.21 1.70
C GLN A 289 22.48 25.37 2.96
N LEU A 290 22.21 24.07 2.81
CA LEU A 290 22.01 23.16 3.92
C LEU A 290 23.20 23.13 4.88
N TRP A 291 24.43 23.06 4.35
CA TRP A 291 25.64 23.05 5.17
C TRP A 291 25.82 24.32 6.00
N ARG A 292 25.42 25.50 5.50
CA ARG A 292 25.47 26.76 6.26
C ARG A 292 24.43 26.84 7.37
N HIS A 293 23.38 26.04 7.27
CA HIS A 293 22.23 26.07 8.17
C HIS A 293 22.21 24.93 9.19
N ASP A 294 23.07 23.92 9.06
CA ASP A 294 23.31 22.89 10.10
C ASP A 294 24.34 23.40 11.13
N ARG A 295 23.89 24.23 12.09
CA ARG A 295 24.78 24.87 13.08
C ARG A 295 25.16 23.91 14.20
N ASN A 296 24.24 23.03 14.59
CA ASN A 296 24.46 22.05 15.65
C ASN A 296 25.14 20.75 15.16
N ARG A 297 25.32 20.59 13.84
CA ARG A 297 25.95 19.44 13.17
C ARG A 297 25.21 18.12 13.39
N ASP A 298 23.88 18.19 13.50
CA ASP A 298 23.03 17.01 13.68
C ASP A 298 22.62 16.35 12.35
N GLY A 299 23.01 16.95 11.22
CA GLY A 299 22.70 16.45 9.88
C GLY A 299 21.37 16.94 9.30
N PHE A 300 20.69 17.87 9.98
CA PHE A 300 19.55 18.62 9.47
C PHE A 300 19.86 20.11 9.41
N ALA A 301 19.21 20.83 8.49
CA ALA A 301 19.27 22.28 8.52
C ALA A 301 18.38 22.82 9.67
N ASP A 302 18.92 23.76 10.46
CA ASP A 302 18.22 24.44 11.56
C ASP A 302 17.21 25.50 11.07
N GLN A 303 16.99 25.60 9.76
CA GLN A 303 16.08 26.57 9.14
C GLN A 303 15.20 25.91 8.08
N PRO A 304 13.93 26.32 7.97
CA PRO A 304 13.04 25.85 6.92
C PRO A 304 13.54 26.23 5.52
N LEU A 305 13.41 25.32 4.55
CA LEU A 305 13.71 25.60 3.14
C LEU A 305 12.52 25.25 2.24
N MET A 306 12.44 25.96 1.13
CA MET A 306 11.37 25.81 0.14
C MET A 306 11.78 24.93 -1.04
N PHE A 307 10.94 23.96 -1.38
CA PHE A 307 11.07 23.03 -2.49
C PHE A 307 9.78 23.06 -3.31
N ASP A 308 9.82 23.62 -4.52
CA ASP A 308 8.71 23.62 -5.48
C ASP A 308 7.34 24.01 -4.89
N GLY A 309 7.30 25.05 -4.06
CA GLY A 309 6.06 25.52 -3.41
C GLY A 309 5.83 25.00 -1.99
N VAL A 310 6.61 24.01 -1.56
CA VAL A 310 6.47 23.31 -0.28
C VAL A 310 7.59 23.73 0.68
N ILE A 311 7.31 23.84 1.98
CA ILE A 311 8.31 24.17 3.01
C ILE A 311 8.62 22.90 3.82
N ASP A 312 9.87 22.45 3.78
CA ASP A 312 10.39 21.46 4.72
C ASP A 312 11.02 22.19 5.91
N GLN A 313 10.57 21.86 7.13
CA GLN A 313 10.98 22.55 8.35
C GLN A 313 12.45 22.31 8.72
N TYR A 314 12.97 21.12 8.46
CA TYR A 314 14.32 20.71 8.85
C TYR A 314 14.92 19.78 7.79
N PRO A 315 15.20 20.25 6.56
CA PRO A 315 15.65 19.36 5.49
C PRO A 315 16.95 18.64 5.86
N ALA A 316 17.05 17.36 5.50
CA ALA A 316 18.20 16.52 5.82
C ALA A 316 19.36 16.75 4.85
N LEU A 317 20.59 16.75 5.37
CA LEU A 317 21.82 16.90 4.58
C LEU A 317 22.24 15.61 3.87
N ARG A 318 21.74 14.46 4.34
CA ARG A 318 22.09 13.12 3.84
C ARG A 318 20.84 12.26 3.73
N PRO A 319 20.87 11.20 2.91
CA PRO A 319 19.80 10.21 2.87
C PRO A 319 19.49 9.66 4.27
N ASN A 320 18.21 9.64 4.63
CA ASN A 320 17.68 9.09 5.87
C ASN A 320 17.71 7.55 5.86
N ILE A 321 17.67 6.92 4.69
CA ILE A 321 17.68 5.45 4.57
C ILE A 321 19.11 4.94 4.64
N GLY A 322 19.34 3.93 5.48
CA GLY A 322 20.64 3.28 5.64
C GLY A 322 21.57 3.97 6.66
N VAL A 323 21.10 5.01 7.34
CA VAL A 323 21.80 5.69 8.44
C VAL A 323 20.99 5.50 9.73
N GLN A 324 21.64 5.36 10.89
CA GLN A 324 20.92 5.39 12.16
C GLN A 324 20.15 6.71 12.26
N PRO A 325 18.88 6.71 12.68
CA PRO A 325 18.12 7.95 12.78
C PRO A 325 18.83 8.84 13.79
N ALA A 326 19.44 9.92 13.30
CA ALA A 326 19.70 11.07 14.16
C ALA A 326 18.36 11.43 14.82
N SER A 327 18.39 11.72 16.13
CA SER A 327 17.19 12.15 16.85
C SER A 327 16.73 13.45 16.22
N MET A 328 15.80 13.37 15.26
CA MET A 328 15.28 14.53 14.57
C MET A 328 14.87 15.57 15.60
N PRO A 329 15.20 16.86 15.40
CA PRO A 329 14.78 17.89 16.33
C PRO A 329 13.28 17.78 16.58
N ALA A 330 12.88 17.87 17.85
CA ALA A 330 11.47 17.90 18.22
C ALA A 330 10.84 19.07 17.46
N THR A 331 9.73 18.82 16.76
CA THR A 331 9.00 19.86 16.04
C THR A 331 8.62 20.96 17.03
N ASN A 332 9.25 22.13 16.92
CA ASN A 332 8.95 23.26 17.78
C ASN A 332 7.59 23.87 17.36
N PRO A 333 6.55 23.85 18.22
CA PRO A 333 5.24 24.40 17.89
C PRO A 333 5.26 25.92 17.64
N ALA A 334 6.31 26.64 18.03
CA ALA A 334 6.45 28.07 17.69
C ALA A 334 6.79 28.31 16.21
N LEU A 335 7.48 27.38 15.53
CA LEU A 335 7.79 27.48 14.10
C LEU A 335 6.57 27.19 13.21
N TRP A 336 5.55 26.51 13.74
CA TRP A 336 4.25 26.31 13.09
C TRP A 336 3.51 27.63 12.83
N LEU A 337 3.57 28.57 13.78
CA LEU A 337 2.97 29.89 13.65
C LEU A 337 3.66 30.71 12.55
N VAL A 338 4.97 30.59 12.40
CA VAL A 338 5.73 31.28 11.35
C VAL A 338 5.43 30.70 9.97
N ALA A 339 5.29 29.38 9.84
CA ALA A 339 4.94 28.73 8.57
C ALA A 339 3.49 29.05 8.12
N LEU A 340 2.53 29.08 9.05
CA LEU A 340 1.16 29.52 8.78
C LEU A 340 1.07 31.00 8.38
N VAL A 341 1.82 31.87 9.06
CA VAL A 341 1.86 33.30 8.76
C VAL A 341 2.58 33.59 7.44
N ALA A 342 3.70 32.92 7.15
CA ALA A 342 4.44 33.08 5.90
C ALA A 342 3.67 32.51 4.69
N GLY A 343 3.04 31.33 4.86
CA GLY A 343 2.17 30.74 3.84
C GLY A 343 0.92 31.57 3.56
N GLY A 344 0.29 32.12 4.61
CA GLY A 344 -0.85 33.02 4.50
C GLY A 344 -0.50 34.37 3.84
N LEU A 345 0.66 34.94 4.16
CA LEU A 345 1.14 36.19 3.55
C LEU A 345 1.52 36.01 2.07
N LEU A 346 2.18 34.91 1.70
CA LEU A 346 2.54 34.61 0.30
C LEU A 346 1.31 34.32 -0.57
N ALA A 347 0.32 33.59 -0.04
CA ALA A 347 -0.96 33.39 -0.73
C ALA A 347 -1.71 34.71 -0.94
N GLY A 348 -1.68 35.62 0.04
CA GLY A 348 -2.31 36.95 -0.06
C GLY A 348 -1.65 37.86 -1.11
N VAL A 349 -0.33 37.77 -1.30
CA VAL A 349 0.41 38.55 -2.31
C VAL A 349 0.16 38.02 -3.72
N LEU A 350 0.11 36.70 -3.92
CA LEU A 350 -0.20 36.08 -5.22
C LEU A 350 -1.64 36.34 -5.69
N ILE A 351 -2.61 36.44 -4.77
CA ILE A 351 -4.00 36.77 -5.11
C ILE A 351 -4.15 38.25 -5.52
N ARG A 352 -3.35 39.17 -4.96
CA ARG A 352 -3.38 40.59 -5.36
C ARG A 352 -2.76 40.85 -6.73
N GLN A 353 -1.76 40.07 -7.17
CA GLN A 353 -1.15 40.25 -8.49
C GLN A 353 -1.97 39.69 -9.66
N ARG A 354 -2.99 38.85 -9.41
CA ARG A 354 -3.92 38.36 -10.45
C ARG A 354 -5.15 39.23 -10.67
N LYS A 355 -5.33 40.31 -9.90
CA LYS A 355 -6.47 41.26 -10.02
C LYS A 355 -6.04 42.68 -10.41
N GLY A 356 -4.80 42.86 -10.87
CA GLY A 356 -4.26 44.13 -11.37
C GLY A 356 -4.22 44.15 -12.88
#